data_AF-R5YEL1-F1
#
_entry.id   AF-R5YEL1-F1
#
_cell.length_a   1.000
_cell.length_b   1.000
_cell.length_c   1.000
_cell.angle_alpha   90.00
_cell.angle_beta   90.00
_cell.angle_gamma   90.00
#
_symmetry.space_group_name_H-M   'P 1'
#
loop_
_entity.id
_entity.type
_entity.pdbx_description
1 polymer ?
#
loop_
_entity_poly.entity_id
_entity_poly.type
_entity_poly.pdbx_seq_one_letter_code
_entity_poly.pdbx_strand_id
1 'polypeptide(L)'
;MSNCINNNDSKKPIVICGARGPRGARGPIGPPGPAGVNIVRAAYMVTYNDDTSADGIAVESLGRLPIDRMELDPTNLITLDTNEETIKFNTAGHYKIEFKISAYPSVNGVDFDPTTDIVSVGFRQLDTDNVYVGTGEWVFNGEAVELSATGIIVVTDTNALYELVNLGPSTIYLNTPSIKDIKSKSYFSNSLVTLVVTYLGI
;
A
#
# COMPACT_ATOMS: atom_id res chain seq x y z
N MET A 1 -4.16 -55.41 17.77
CA MET A 1 -3.71 -56.29 18.85
C MET A 1 -4.85 -56.38 19.86
N SER A 2 -5.49 -57.55 19.97
CA SER A 2 -6.57 -57.79 20.93
C SER A 2 -5.93 -58.33 22.21
N ASN A 3 -6.00 -57.58 23.32
CA ASN A 3 -5.55 -58.09 24.61
C ASN A 3 -6.72 -58.82 25.27
N CYS A 4 -6.67 -60.14 25.30
CA CYS A 4 -7.51 -60.95 26.18
C CYS A 4 -6.59 -61.81 27.04
N ILE A 5 -6.61 -61.58 28.35
CA ILE A 5 -5.91 -62.36 29.36
C ILE A 5 -6.65 -63.70 29.51
N ASN A 6 -5.96 -64.82 29.32
CA ASN A 6 -6.45 -66.14 29.69
C ASN A 6 -6.47 -66.25 31.22
N ASN A 7 -7.64 -66.53 31.80
CA ASN A 7 -7.75 -66.88 33.22
C ASN A 7 -8.38 -68.27 33.35
N ASN A 8 -7.57 -69.24 33.77
CA ASN A 8 -7.96 -70.62 34.03
C ASN A 8 -8.66 -70.72 35.40
N ASP A 9 -9.94 -70.34 35.48
CA ASP A 9 -10.78 -70.60 36.66
C ASP A 9 -12.21 -70.96 36.26
N SER A 10 -12.68 -72.11 36.74
CA SER A 10 -13.82 -72.89 36.24
C SER A 10 -15.23 -72.36 36.58
N LYS A 11 -15.38 -71.08 36.97
CA LYS A 11 -16.70 -70.49 37.30
C LYS A 11 -16.84 -68.99 37.00
N LYS A 12 -16.49 -68.54 35.79
CA LYS A 12 -16.85 -67.19 35.31
C LYS A 12 -17.45 -67.23 33.90
N PRO A 13 -18.38 -66.33 33.56
CA PRO A 13 -19.09 -66.35 32.28
C PRO A 13 -18.09 -66.19 31.12
N ILE A 14 -18.24 -67.06 30.12
CA ILE A 14 -17.48 -67.00 28.88
C ILE A 14 -17.83 -65.68 28.18
N VAL A 15 -16.88 -64.75 28.12
CA VAL A 15 -17.05 -63.51 27.36
C VAL A 15 -16.77 -63.82 25.90
N ILE A 16 -17.83 -64.01 25.11
CA ILE A 16 -17.73 -64.13 23.65
C ILE A 16 -17.50 -62.71 23.10
N CYS A 17 -16.24 -62.35 22.88
CA CYS A 17 -15.88 -61.12 22.18
C CYS A 17 -16.10 -61.32 20.68
N GLY A 18 -17.26 -60.90 20.17
CA GLY A 18 -17.50 -60.82 18.73
C GLY A 18 -16.52 -59.84 18.06
N ALA A 19 -16.15 -60.11 16.81
CA ALA A 19 -15.32 -59.18 16.04
C ALA A 19 -15.99 -57.79 16.01
N ARG A 20 -15.21 -56.73 16.27
CA ARG A 20 -15.71 -55.35 16.14
C ARG A 20 -16.22 -55.15 14.72
N GLY A 21 -17.48 -54.75 14.58
CA GLY A 21 -18.11 -54.54 13.28
C GLY A 21 -17.32 -53.53 12.42
N PRO A 22 -17.45 -53.60 11.09
CA PRO A 22 -16.75 -52.69 10.19
C PRO A 22 -17.10 -51.24 10.53
N ARG A 23 -16.11 -50.35 10.38
CA ARG A 23 -16.32 -48.91 10.54
C ARG A 23 -17.40 -48.45 9.54
N GLY A 24 -18.41 -47.74 10.03
CA GLY A 24 -19.48 -47.19 9.19
C GLY A 24 -18.94 -46.27 8.08
N ALA A 25 -19.70 -46.14 7.00
CA ALA A 25 -19.34 -45.27 5.88
C ALA A 25 -19.13 -43.82 6.36
N ARG A 26 -18.18 -43.12 5.73
CA ARG A 26 -17.99 -41.69 5.96
C ARG A 26 -19.27 -40.96 5.55
N GLY A 27 -19.77 -40.07 6.42
CA GLY A 27 -20.94 -39.24 6.11
C GLY A 27 -20.71 -38.35 4.89
N PRO A 28 -21.78 -37.83 4.27
CA PRO A 28 -21.67 -36.94 3.13
C PRO A 28 -20.87 -35.68 3.48
N ILE A 29 -20.16 -35.15 2.49
CA ILE A 29 -19.51 -33.83 2.60
C ILE A 29 -20.63 -32.78 2.73
N GLY A 30 -20.47 -31.82 3.64
CA GLY A 30 -21.41 -30.71 3.79
C GLY A 30 -21.49 -29.85 2.53
N PRO A 31 -22.53 -29.01 2.39
CA PRO A 31 -22.62 -28.09 1.26
C PRO A 31 -21.41 -27.14 1.21
N PRO A 32 -20.98 -26.70 0.01
CA PRO A 32 -20.03 -25.59 -0.11
C PRO A 32 -20.52 -24.38 0.68
N GLY A 33 -19.59 -23.67 1.33
CA GLY A 33 -19.90 -22.37 1.95
C GLY A 33 -20.35 -21.34 0.91
N PRO A 34 -21.00 -20.25 1.33
CA PRO A 34 -21.35 -19.15 0.43
C PRO A 34 -20.09 -18.59 -0.25
N ALA A 35 -20.23 -18.18 -1.51
CA ALA A 35 -19.16 -17.49 -2.23
C ALA A 35 -18.80 -16.18 -1.50
N GLY A 36 -17.52 -15.99 -1.18
CA GLY A 36 -17.05 -14.73 -0.60
C GLY A 36 -17.19 -13.58 -1.59
N VAL A 37 -17.68 -12.43 -1.13
CA VAL A 37 -17.72 -11.20 -1.94
C VAL A 37 -16.35 -10.53 -1.86
N ASN A 38 -15.43 -10.90 -2.77
CA ASN A 38 -14.12 -10.25 -2.86
C ASN A 38 -14.20 -9.06 -3.83
N ILE A 39 -14.77 -7.94 -3.38
CA ILE A 39 -14.56 -6.66 -4.06
C ILE A 39 -13.28 -6.09 -3.47
N VAL A 40 -12.17 -6.16 -4.22
CA VAL A 40 -10.97 -5.40 -3.88
C VAL A 40 -11.34 -3.94 -4.02
N ARG A 41 -11.29 -3.21 -2.91
CA ARG A 41 -11.56 -1.77 -2.87
C ARG A 41 -10.22 -1.05 -2.90
N ALA A 42 -9.97 -0.34 -3.99
CA ALA A 42 -8.74 0.44 -4.15
C ALA A 42 -9.03 1.77 -4.85
N ALA A 43 -8.22 2.76 -4.50
CA ALA A 43 -8.12 4.02 -5.21
C ALA A 43 -6.71 4.17 -5.81
N TYR A 44 -6.63 4.69 -7.03
CA TYR A 44 -5.39 4.91 -7.76
C TYR A 44 -5.33 6.36 -8.24
N MET A 45 -4.30 7.06 -7.80
CA MET A 45 -4.05 8.47 -8.09
C MET A 45 -2.66 8.64 -8.68
N VAL A 46 -2.49 9.70 -9.47
CA VAL A 46 -1.29 9.89 -10.27
C VAL A 46 -1.14 11.35 -10.70
N THR A 47 0.11 11.75 -10.89
CA THR A 47 0.49 13.02 -11.51
C THR A 47 1.48 12.74 -12.62
N TYR A 48 1.28 13.37 -13.78
CA TYR A 48 2.09 13.16 -14.97
C TYR A 48 3.00 14.35 -15.24
N ASN A 49 4.14 14.10 -15.87
CA ASN A 49 4.92 15.17 -16.45
C ASN A 49 4.22 15.67 -17.72
N ASP A 50 3.86 16.94 -17.75
CA ASP A 50 3.21 17.62 -18.88
C ASP A 50 4.19 18.51 -19.69
N ASP A 51 5.48 18.44 -19.36
CA ASP A 51 6.57 19.23 -19.94
C ASP A 51 6.42 20.76 -19.76
N THR A 52 5.64 21.23 -18.78
CA THR A 52 5.47 22.67 -18.53
C THR A 52 6.65 23.30 -17.79
N SER A 53 7.42 22.50 -17.04
CA SER A 53 8.62 22.94 -16.34
C SER A 53 9.86 22.19 -16.83
N ALA A 54 10.91 22.95 -17.20
CA ALA A 54 12.16 22.38 -17.70
C ALA A 54 12.91 21.58 -16.62
N ASP A 55 12.88 22.08 -15.38
CA ASP A 55 13.55 21.46 -14.23
C ASP A 55 12.59 20.58 -13.42
N GLY A 56 11.35 20.37 -13.90
CA GLY A 56 10.32 19.65 -13.18
C GLY A 56 9.56 20.50 -12.16
N ILE A 57 8.68 19.87 -11.38
CA ILE A 57 7.77 20.57 -10.45
C ILE A 57 8.49 20.76 -9.11
N ALA A 58 8.72 22.01 -8.73
CA ALA A 58 9.31 22.34 -7.43
C ALA A 58 8.32 22.09 -6.29
N VAL A 59 8.77 21.40 -5.25
CA VAL A 59 8.04 21.15 -4.01
C VAL A 59 8.91 21.58 -2.85
N GLU A 60 8.54 22.72 -2.24
CA GLU A 60 9.23 23.30 -1.09
C GLU A 60 9.28 22.33 0.10
N SER A 61 10.16 22.59 1.06
CA SER A 61 10.16 21.85 2.33
C SER A 61 8.79 21.98 3.01
N LEU A 62 8.23 20.85 3.46
CA LEU A 62 6.86 20.72 3.98
C LEU A 62 5.76 21.07 2.97
N GLY A 63 6.11 21.24 1.69
CA GLY A 63 5.17 21.41 0.59
C GLY A 63 4.50 20.10 0.20
N ARG A 64 3.24 20.19 -0.25
CA ARG A 64 2.47 19.05 -0.76
C ARG A 64 2.98 18.67 -2.15
N LEU A 65 3.13 17.37 -2.37
CA LEU A 65 3.36 16.84 -3.71
C LEU A 65 2.03 16.88 -4.48
N PRO A 66 2.06 17.21 -5.78
CA PRO A 66 0.87 17.23 -6.61
C PRO A 66 0.28 15.83 -6.78
N ILE A 67 -1.05 15.72 -6.64
CA ILE A 67 -1.87 14.53 -6.86
C ILE A 67 -3.09 14.96 -7.68
N ASP A 68 -2.85 15.24 -8.96
CA ASP A 68 -3.79 15.98 -9.80
C ASP A 68 -4.91 15.13 -10.41
N ARG A 69 -4.82 13.80 -10.33
CA ARG A 69 -5.74 12.92 -11.04
C ARG A 69 -6.09 11.65 -10.28
N MET A 70 -7.39 11.36 -10.26
CA MET A 70 -7.95 10.06 -9.91
C MET A 70 -8.08 9.19 -11.16
N GLU A 71 -7.35 8.09 -11.23
CA GLU A 71 -7.45 7.11 -12.33
C GLU A 71 -8.50 6.05 -12.08
N LEU A 72 -8.64 5.62 -10.83
CA LEU A 72 -9.52 4.51 -10.48
C LEU A 72 -9.98 4.67 -9.03
N ASP A 73 -11.29 4.78 -8.79
CA ASP A 73 -11.89 4.54 -7.48
C ASP A 73 -13.37 4.13 -7.66
N PRO A 74 -13.63 2.87 -8.03
CA PRO A 74 -14.98 2.41 -8.33
C PRO A 74 -15.87 2.31 -7.07
N THR A 75 -15.29 2.43 -5.87
CA THR A 75 -16.02 2.24 -4.61
C THR A 75 -16.13 3.50 -3.78
N ASN A 76 -15.70 4.65 -4.33
CA ASN A 76 -15.64 5.92 -3.62
C ASN A 76 -14.91 5.77 -2.27
N LEU A 77 -13.77 5.09 -2.28
CA LEU A 77 -12.94 4.82 -1.12
C LEU A 77 -12.36 6.11 -0.55
N ILE A 78 -11.97 7.04 -1.42
CA ILE A 78 -11.39 8.32 -1.05
C ILE A 78 -12.02 9.47 -1.83
N THR A 79 -11.95 10.65 -1.25
CA THR A 79 -12.21 11.93 -1.94
C THR A 79 -10.87 12.63 -2.12
N LEU A 80 -10.53 12.99 -3.36
CA LEU A 80 -9.33 13.75 -3.71
C LEU A 80 -9.74 15.21 -3.97
N ASP A 81 -9.09 16.16 -3.30
CA ASP A 81 -9.14 17.58 -3.64
C ASP A 81 -7.84 17.96 -4.35
N THR A 82 -7.93 18.16 -5.66
CA THR A 82 -6.77 18.48 -6.52
C THR A 82 -6.35 19.95 -6.44
N ASN A 83 -7.14 20.83 -5.83
CA ASN A 83 -6.71 22.22 -5.62
C ASN A 83 -5.87 22.35 -4.36
N GLU A 84 -6.22 21.55 -3.35
CA GLU A 84 -5.53 21.53 -2.06
C GLU A 84 -4.52 20.37 -1.94
N GLU A 85 -4.50 19.43 -2.88
CA GLU A 85 -3.66 18.22 -2.84
C GLU A 85 -3.88 17.37 -1.58
N THR A 86 -5.15 17.24 -1.19
CA THR A 86 -5.54 16.49 0.01
C THR A 86 -6.43 15.30 -0.30
N ILE A 87 -6.30 14.28 0.54
CA ILE A 87 -7.01 13.02 0.45
C ILE A 87 -7.84 12.83 1.72
N LYS A 88 -9.13 12.55 1.53
CA LYS A 88 -10.04 12.16 2.61
C LYS A 88 -10.51 10.72 2.43
N PHE A 89 -10.42 9.91 3.47
CA PHE A 89 -10.95 8.56 3.45
C PHE A 89 -12.45 8.55 3.76
N ASN A 90 -13.25 7.93 2.89
CA ASN A 90 -14.71 7.92 3.03
C ASN A 90 -15.21 6.75 3.91
N THR A 91 -14.32 5.87 4.37
CA THR A 91 -14.67 4.73 5.23
C THR A 91 -13.60 4.56 6.31
N ALA A 92 -14.00 4.23 7.54
CA ALA A 92 -13.04 3.86 8.59
C ALA A 92 -12.49 2.44 8.34
N GLY A 93 -11.26 2.18 8.74
CA GLY A 93 -10.63 0.86 8.66
C GLY A 93 -9.13 0.91 8.39
N HIS A 94 -8.59 -0.24 8.00
CA HIS A 94 -7.18 -0.44 7.70
C HIS A 94 -6.93 -0.28 6.20
N TYR A 95 -5.86 0.43 5.86
CA TYR A 95 -5.51 0.70 4.46
C TYR A 95 -4.05 0.41 4.22
N LYS A 96 -3.73 -0.27 3.11
CA LYS A 96 -2.38 -0.30 2.55
C LYS A 96 -2.21 0.94 1.66
N ILE A 97 -1.14 1.69 1.91
CA ILE A 97 -0.75 2.85 1.13
C ILE A 97 0.55 2.50 0.42
N GLU A 98 0.59 2.73 -0.89
CA GLU A 98 1.77 2.52 -1.73
C GLU A 98 1.96 3.76 -2.57
N PHE A 99 3.15 4.35 -2.55
CA PHE A 99 3.46 5.43 -3.46
C PHE A 99 4.83 5.29 -4.10
N LYS A 100 4.96 5.90 -5.27
CA LYS A 100 6.20 6.09 -6.01
C LYS A 100 6.29 7.53 -6.46
N ILE A 101 7.50 8.07 -6.41
CA ILE A 101 7.83 9.40 -6.88
C ILE A 101 9.13 9.35 -7.67
N SER A 102 9.31 10.27 -8.62
CA SER A 102 10.61 10.52 -9.25
C SER A 102 11.05 11.95 -8.96
N ALA A 103 12.15 12.10 -8.22
CA ALA A 103 12.55 13.40 -7.69
C ALA A 103 14.05 13.53 -7.45
N TYR A 104 14.52 14.78 -7.37
CA TYR A 104 15.87 15.14 -6.94
C TYR A 104 15.84 16.39 -6.04
N PRO A 105 16.82 16.60 -5.15
CA PRO A 105 16.89 17.79 -4.31
C PRO A 105 17.43 18.99 -5.10
N SER A 106 17.13 20.20 -4.65
CA SER A 106 17.81 21.40 -5.16
C SER A 106 19.31 21.31 -4.91
N VAL A 107 20.11 21.20 -5.97
CA VAL A 107 21.57 21.13 -5.88
C VAL A 107 22.17 22.53 -5.85
N ASN A 108 22.74 22.91 -4.71
CA ASN A 108 23.29 24.25 -4.47
C ASN A 108 24.84 24.30 -4.53
N GLY A 109 25.49 23.17 -4.81
CA GLY A 109 26.95 23.02 -4.81
C GLY A 109 27.43 21.93 -5.77
N VAL A 110 28.74 21.87 -5.97
CA VAL A 110 29.38 20.87 -6.85
C VAL A 110 29.67 19.55 -6.11
N ASP A 111 29.77 19.63 -4.78
CA ASP A 111 30.05 18.49 -3.91
C ASP A 111 28.78 18.06 -3.20
N PHE A 112 28.64 16.74 -3.01
CA PHE A 112 27.54 16.16 -2.25
C PHE A 112 27.51 16.67 -0.81
N ASP A 113 26.33 17.10 -0.36
CA ASP A 113 26.04 17.50 1.00
C ASP A 113 24.95 16.59 1.60
N PRO A 114 25.28 15.70 2.55
CA PRO A 114 24.33 14.77 3.15
C PRO A 114 23.22 15.44 3.97
N THR A 115 23.27 16.77 4.17
CA THR A 115 22.26 17.54 4.90
C THR A 115 21.25 18.25 3.99
N THR A 116 21.56 18.42 2.71
CA THR A 116 20.70 19.13 1.74
C THR A 116 20.36 18.29 0.51
N ASP A 117 21.23 17.35 0.12
CA ASP A 117 21.04 16.45 -1.01
C ASP A 117 20.21 15.21 -0.61
N ILE A 118 19.02 15.48 -0.05
CA ILE A 118 18.08 14.46 0.42
C ILE A 118 16.75 14.67 -0.30
N VAL A 119 16.20 13.59 -0.85
CA VAL A 119 14.77 13.51 -1.13
C VAL A 119 14.14 12.72 0.01
N SER A 120 13.18 13.31 0.72
CA SER A 120 12.40 12.60 1.73
C SER A 120 10.94 12.98 1.60
N VAL A 121 10.08 11.97 1.49
CA VAL A 121 8.64 12.16 1.25
C VAL A 121 7.83 11.25 2.16
N GLY A 122 6.72 11.75 2.67
CA GLY A 122 5.84 11.00 3.53
C GLY A 122 4.36 11.27 3.30
N PHE A 123 3.57 10.22 3.48
CA PHE A 123 2.12 10.27 3.61
C PHE A 123 1.77 10.48 5.08
N ARG A 124 1.15 11.61 5.38
CA ARG A 124 0.81 12.02 6.75
C ARG A 124 -0.61 12.53 6.86
N GLN A 125 -1.12 12.59 8.09
CA GLN A 125 -2.33 13.36 8.37
C GLN A 125 -1.99 14.86 8.29
N LEU A 126 -2.85 15.62 7.62
CA LEU A 126 -2.69 17.06 7.36
C LEU A 126 -2.36 17.83 8.65
N ASP A 127 -1.40 18.73 8.56
CA ASP A 127 -0.95 19.63 9.64
C ASP A 127 -0.46 18.91 10.91
N THR A 128 0.03 17.67 10.78
CA THR A 128 0.64 16.91 11.88
C THR A 128 2.02 16.38 11.51
N ASP A 129 2.81 16.00 12.51
CA ASP A 129 4.05 15.21 12.30
C ASP A 129 3.78 13.70 12.22
N ASN A 130 2.52 13.29 12.11
CA ASN A 130 2.13 11.88 12.03
C ASN A 130 2.33 11.35 10.61
N VAL A 131 3.59 11.10 10.25
CA VAL A 131 3.96 10.41 9.01
C VAL A 131 3.75 8.91 9.21
N TYR A 132 2.84 8.32 8.44
CA TYR A 132 2.52 6.90 8.56
C TYR A 132 3.28 6.04 7.57
N VAL A 133 3.55 6.57 6.37
CA VAL A 133 4.26 5.87 5.31
C VAL A 133 5.24 6.86 4.69
N GLY A 134 6.53 6.55 4.68
CA GLY A 134 7.53 7.48 4.16
C GLY A 134 8.75 6.77 3.62
N THR A 135 9.56 7.51 2.88
CA THR A 135 10.82 7.07 2.31
C THR A 135 11.79 8.24 2.21
N GLY A 136 13.07 7.96 2.13
CA GLY A 136 14.10 8.98 1.92
C GLY A 136 15.40 8.39 1.42
N GLU A 137 16.09 9.18 0.60
CA GLU A 137 17.34 8.78 -0.05
C GLU A 137 18.26 10.00 -0.24
N TRP A 138 19.57 9.77 -0.10
CA TRP A 138 20.60 10.73 -0.50
C TRP A 138 20.78 10.69 -2.01
N VAL A 139 20.80 11.85 -2.66
CA VAL A 139 20.91 11.95 -4.12
C VAL A 139 22.22 12.61 -4.51
N PHE A 140 23.15 11.84 -5.06
CA PHE A 140 24.54 12.28 -5.23
C PHE A 140 24.78 13.23 -6.41
N ASN A 141 23.96 13.17 -7.46
CA ASN A 141 24.25 13.82 -8.75
C ASN A 141 23.20 14.88 -9.17
N GLY A 142 22.22 15.19 -8.32
CA GLY A 142 21.10 16.07 -8.72
C GLY A 142 20.22 15.49 -9.82
N GLU A 143 20.33 14.18 -10.07
CA GLU A 143 19.49 13.48 -11.03
C GLU A 143 18.27 12.88 -10.33
N ALA A 144 17.13 12.89 -11.02
CA ALA A 144 15.90 12.32 -10.47
C ALA A 144 16.07 10.83 -10.21
N VAL A 145 15.76 10.41 -8.99
CA VAL A 145 15.71 9.01 -8.56
C VAL A 145 14.27 8.59 -8.31
N GLU A 146 13.93 7.32 -8.56
CA GLU A 146 12.62 6.77 -8.19
C GLU A 146 12.66 6.31 -6.73
N LEU A 147 11.87 6.94 -5.86
CA LEU A 147 11.65 6.47 -4.50
C LEU A 147 10.28 5.79 -4.42
N SER A 148 10.20 4.75 -3.59
CA SER A 148 8.93 4.07 -3.31
C SER A 148 8.77 3.82 -1.82
N ALA A 149 7.52 3.82 -1.36
CA ALA A 149 7.17 3.49 0.00
C ALA A 149 5.91 2.62 0.04
N THR A 150 5.81 1.79 1.06
CA THR A 150 4.63 0.98 1.33
C THR A 150 4.42 0.91 2.83
N GLY A 151 3.18 1.08 3.27
CA GLY A 151 2.82 0.94 4.67
C GLY A 151 1.34 0.72 4.87
N ILE A 152 0.94 0.56 6.14
CA ILE A 152 -0.44 0.35 6.54
C ILE A 152 -0.84 1.44 7.53
N ILE A 153 -2.02 2.01 7.35
CA ILE A 153 -2.59 3.01 8.24
C ILE A 153 -3.94 2.54 8.79
N VAL A 154 -4.33 3.11 9.94
CA VAL A 154 -5.66 2.96 10.51
C VAL A 154 -6.35 4.32 10.41
N VAL A 155 -7.51 4.34 9.76
CA VAL A 155 -8.38 5.52 9.69
C VAL A 155 -9.55 5.28 10.62
N THR A 156 -9.60 6.04 11.70
CA THR A 156 -10.73 6.03 12.67
C THR A 156 -11.67 7.22 12.48
N ASP A 157 -11.13 8.38 12.07
CA ASP A 157 -11.89 9.58 11.74
C ASP A 157 -11.87 9.83 10.23
N THR A 158 -13.05 9.82 9.62
CA THR A 158 -13.23 10.06 8.17
C THR A 158 -13.28 11.54 7.81
N ASN A 159 -13.22 12.43 8.80
CA ASN A 159 -13.04 13.87 8.58
C ASN A 159 -11.56 14.27 8.50
N ALA A 160 -10.64 13.39 8.92
CA ALA A 160 -9.23 13.64 8.82
C ALA A 160 -8.80 13.71 7.35
N LEU A 161 -7.97 14.71 7.04
CA LEU A 161 -7.33 14.89 5.74
C LEU A 161 -5.91 14.36 5.80
N TYR A 162 -5.44 13.88 4.66
CA TYR A 162 -4.11 13.34 4.48
C TYR A 162 -3.46 13.97 3.26
N GLU A 163 -2.13 14.00 3.25
CA GLU A 163 -1.33 14.59 2.18
C GLU A 163 -0.04 13.78 1.97
N LEU A 164 0.52 13.89 0.76
CA LEU A 164 1.88 13.46 0.46
C LEU A 164 2.77 14.71 0.51
N VAL A 165 3.80 14.71 1.35
CA VAL A 165 4.56 15.92 1.67
C VAL A 165 6.06 15.71 1.50
N ASN A 166 6.78 16.74 1.07
CA ASN A 166 8.23 16.80 1.16
C ASN A 166 8.65 16.99 2.63
N LEU A 167 9.25 15.97 3.22
CA LEU A 167 9.80 15.98 4.58
C LEU A 167 11.26 16.42 4.63
N GLY A 168 11.90 16.59 3.47
CA GLY A 168 13.26 17.05 3.35
C GLY A 168 13.44 18.50 3.79
N PRO A 169 14.65 18.90 4.18
CA PRO A 169 14.94 20.27 4.64
C PRO A 169 14.98 21.31 3.50
N SER A 170 15.00 20.85 2.24
CA SER A 170 15.17 21.67 1.05
C SER A 170 14.06 21.39 0.04
N THR A 171 13.88 22.31 -0.92
CA THR A 171 13.04 22.10 -2.10
C THR A 171 13.53 20.88 -2.88
N ILE A 172 12.60 20.02 -3.29
CA ILE A 172 12.82 18.93 -4.24
C ILE A 172 12.13 19.27 -5.56
N TYR A 173 12.60 18.67 -6.64
CA TYR A 173 12.02 18.79 -7.97
C TYR A 173 11.53 17.42 -8.42
N LEU A 174 10.25 17.33 -8.75
CA LEU A 174 9.66 16.14 -9.36
C LEU A 174 9.91 16.17 -10.85
N ASN A 175 10.61 15.16 -11.38
CA ASN A 175 10.96 15.14 -12.81
C ASN A 175 11.00 13.72 -13.35
N THR A 176 10.54 13.54 -14.59
CA THR A 176 10.60 12.31 -15.37
C THR A 176 10.88 12.64 -16.83
N PRO A 177 11.32 11.67 -17.67
CA PRO A 177 11.50 11.92 -19.09
C PRO A 177 10.22 12.45 -19.76
N SER A 178 10.39 13.34 -20.74
CA SER A 178 9.27 13.84 -21.54
C SER A 178 8.56 12.72 -22.27
N ILE A 179 7.22 12.77 -22.33
CA ILE A 179 6.44 11.83 -23.15
C ILE A 179 6.83 11.90 -24.63
N LYS A 180 7.38 13.03 -25.09
CA LYS A 180 7.87 13.22 -26.47
C LYS A 180 9.07 12.34 -26.80
N ASP A 181 9.87 11.99 -25.79
CA ASP A 181 11.08 11.18 -25.93
C ASP A 181 10.82 9.69 -25.65
N ILE A 182 9.60 9.33 -25.24
CA ILE A 182 9.19 7.96 -24.97
C ILE A 182 8.45 7.39 -26.18
N LYS A 183 8.84 6.18 -26.62
CA LYS A 183 8.17 5.45 -27.72
C LYS A 183 6.84 4.80 -27.29
N SER A 184 6.07 5.49 -26.46
CA SER A 184 4.77 5.06 -25.95
C SER A 184 3.85 6.27 -25.89
N LYS A 185 2.56 6.05 -26.13
CA LYS A 185 1.52 7.06 -25.89
C LYS A 185 0.95 6.98 -24.46
N SER A 186 1.47 6.06 -23.65
CA SER A 186 1.00 5.84 -22.29
C SER A 186 1.60 6.89 -21.37
N TYR A 187 0.76 7.75 -20.80
CA TYR A 187 1.14 8.70 -19.77
C TYR A 187 1.62 8.00 -18.47
N PHE A 188 1.32 6.71 -18.28
CA PHE A 188 1.89 5.92 -17.18
C PHE A 188 3.40 5.67 -17.31
N SER A 189 4.01 6.02 -18.45
CA SER A 189 5.46 5.90 -18.64
C SER A 189 6.26 7.14 -18.22
N ASN A 190 5.58 8.22 -17.82
CA ASN A 190 6.20 9.46 -17.35
C ASN A 190 5.52 10.06 -16.10
N SER A 191 5.01 9.20 -15.21
CA SER A 191 4.38 9.63 -13.95
C SER A 191 5.40 10.22 -12.97
N LEU A 192 5.13 11.43 -12.48
CA LEU A 192 5.91 12.09 -11.41
C LEU A 192 5.59 11.50 -10.05
N VAL A 193 4.29 11.28 -9.78
CA VAL A 193 3.76 10.74 -8.53
C VAL A 193 2.75 9.65 -8.87
N THR A 194 2.80 8.56 -8.13
CA THR A 194 1.85 7.45 -8.22
C THR A 194 1.46 7.07 -6.80
N LEU A 195 0.17 7.01 -6.48
CA LEU A 195 -0.34 6.65 -5.15
C LEU A 195 -1.49 5.64 -5.28
N VAL A 196 -1.36 4.51 -4.61
CA VAL A 196 -2.37 3.45 -4.52
C VAL A 196 -2.79 3.30 -3.08
N VAL A 197 -4.10 3.32 -2.86
CA VAL A 197 -4.74 3.09 -1.56
C VAL A 197 -5.58 1.83 -1.68
N THR A 198 -5.30 0.81 -0.87
CA THR A 198 -6.07 -0.45 -0.85
C THR A 198 -6.70 -0.65 0.51
N TYR A 199 -8.02 -0.88 0.57
CA TYR A 199 -8.71 -1.18 1.82
C TYR A 199 -8.53 -2.64 2.22
N LEU A 200 -8.14 -2.84 3.49
CA LEU A 200 -7.81 -4.14 4.06
C LEU A 200 -8.92 -4.69 4.97
N GLY A 201 -9.86 -3.85 5.38
CA GLY A 201 -10.96 -4.24 6.29
C GLY A 201 -10.99 -3.45 7.59
N ILE A 202 -11.97 -3.78 8.43
CA ILE A 202 -12.08 -3.31 9.82
C ILE A 202 -11.47 -4.37 10.73
#